data_AF-A0A0N4U5Q6-F1
#
_entry.id   AF-A0A0N4U5Q6-F1
#
_cell.length_a   1.000
_cell.length_b   1.000
_cell.length_c   1.000
_cell.angle_alpha   90.00
_cell.angle_beta   90.00
_cell.angle_gamma   90.00
#
_symmetry.space_group_name_H-M   'P 1'
#
loop_
_entity.id
_entity.type
_entity.pdbx_description
1 polymer ?
#
loop_
_entity_poly.entity_id
_entity_poly.type
_entity_poly.pdbx_seq_one_letter_code
_entity_poly.pdbx_strand_id
1 'polypeptide(L)'
;MFSRIMANEDVFYRSEQRDTPDLTVQQKRDILKELYQKNPILFISRYYKYLITDDFHCFDMDNYEISMYMNIIKDRLNTNKNIMVRNRRYAELIRLKKETDYFSNSKMREREPILFDKMIGKFLPEEEQSHLRPTVHDEKFSSILLRLSEKDCNNSETSDRFISKSKDICDDEEFGSLAKHAKSRLDNYDKNSQSHNSSMEFDSGDDIKQYWDDDDDDDKAELEKEFIDYMEQRFLTGKDGLFVNYDLIDGQQLNKEFEKLRERDLEDAYFSED
;
A
#
# COMPACT_ATOMS: atom_id res chain seq x y z
N MET A 1 2.03 -1.63 -38.99
CA MET A 1 1.36 -2.94 -38.98
C MET A 1 2.15 -4.09 -39.61
N PHE A 2 2.11 -4.30 -40.95
CA PHE A 2 2.54 -5.58 -41.57
C PHE A 2 3.99 -6.00 -41.29
N SER A 3 4.95 -5.07 -41.30
CA SER A 3 6.35 -5.39 -41.02
C SER A 3 6.57 -5.94 -39.61
N ARG A 4 5.78 -5.50 -38.61
CA ARG A 4 5.84 -6.04 -37.24
C ARG A 4 5.28 -7.45 -37.15
N ILE A 5 4.18 -7.72 -37.86
CA ILE A 5 3.61 -9.06 -37.94
C ILE A 5 4.65 -10.00 -38.57
N MET A 6 5.26 -9.58 -39.67
CA MET A 6 6.26 -10.38 -40.39
C MET A 6 7.58 -10.59 -39.67
N ALA A 7 7.89 -9.79 -38.64
CA ALA A 7 9.10 -9.95 -37.84
C ALA A 7 9.00 -11.13 -36.85
N ASN A 8 7.80 -11.65 -36.59
CA ASN A 8 7.60 -12.80 -35.70
C ASN A 8 7.53 -14.09 -36.52
N GLU A 9 8.27 -15.11 -36.10
CA GLU A 9 8.39 -16.39 -36.81
C GLU A 9 7.13 -17.25 -36.67
N ASP A 10 6.43 -17.17 -35.53
CA ASP A 10 5.21 -17.95 -35.21
C ASP A 10 3.91 -17.44 -35.84
N VAL A 11 4.01 -16.66 -36.92
CA VAL A 11 2.82 -16.10 -37.56
C VAL A 11 2.25 -17.08 -38.58
N PHE A 12 1.02 -17.51 -38.33
CA PHE A 12 0.25 -18.32 -39.29
C PHE A 12 -0.30 -17.45 -40.43
N TYR A 13 0.21 -17.67 -41.65
CA TYR A 13 -0.27 -17.01 -42.88
C TYR A 13 -1.24 -17.91 -43.66
N ARG A 14 -0.92 -19.20 -43.75
CA ARG A 14 -1.67 -20.21 -44.50
C ARG A 14 -1.30 -21.60 -43.95
N SER A 15 -2.18 -22.58 -44.11
CA SER A 15 -1.83 -23.98 -43.86
C SER A 15 -0.84 -24.42 -44.95
N GLU A 16 0.44 -24.48 -44.61
CA GLU A 16 1.49 -25.01 -45.48
C GLU A 16 1.52 -26.53 -45.34
N GLN A 17 1.48 -27.24 -46.47
CA GLN A 17 1.75 -28.68 -46.50
C GLN A 17 3.27 -28.89 -46.52
N ARG A 18 3.75 -30.01 -45.97
CA ARG A 18 5.19 -30.30 -45.77
C ARG A 18 6.10 -30.12 -47.01
N ASP A 19 5.55 -30.04 -48.22
CA ASP A 19 6.29 -29.95 -49.48
C ASP A 19 6.16 -28.58 -50.19
N THR A 20 5.56 -27.56 -49.57
CA THR A 20 5.51 -26.21 -50.17
C THR A 20 6.71 -25.36 -49.75
N PRO A 21 7.38 -24.66 -50.68
CA PRO A 21 8.50 -23.78 -50.37
C PRO A 21 8.08 -22.62 -49.46
N ASP A 22 8.95 -22.24 -48.53
CA ASP A 22 8.71 -21.15 -47.58
C ASP A 22 8.21 -19.90 -48.31
N LEU A 23 7.10 -19.34 -47.83
CA LEU A 23 6.53 -18.15 -48.45
C LEU A 23 7.52 -17.00 -48.45
N THR A 24 7.74 -16.40 -49.62
CA THR A 24 8.62 -15.23 -49.73
C THR A 24 8.04 -14.05 -48.94
N VAL A 25 8.92 -13.16 -48.49
CA VAL A 25 8.56 -11.94 -47.75
C VAL A 25 7.48 -11.13 -48.51
N GLN A 26 7.57 -11.01 -49.84
CA GLN A 26 6.53 -10.40 -50.66
C GLN A 26 5.18 -11.14 -50.56
N GLN A 27 5.18 -12.46 -50.73
CA GLN A 27 3.95 -13.26 -50.71
C GLN A 27 3.25 -13.20 -49.35
N LYS A 28 4.00 -13.25 -48.24
CA LYS A 28 3.45 -13.04 -46.88
C LYS A 28 2.74 -11.69 -46.78
N ARG A 29 3.36 -10.64 -47.32
CA ARG A 29 2.80 -9.28 -47.31
C ARG A 29 1.54 -9.17 -48.17
N ASP A 30 1.51 -9.80 -49.33
CA ASP A 30 0.36 -9.80 -50.23
C ASP A 30 -0.84 -10.52 -49.60
N ILE A 31 -0.61 -11.66 -48.94
CA ILE A 31 -1.66 -12.38 -48.20
C ILE A 31 -2.24 -11.48 -47.10
N LEU A 32 -1.39 -10.87 -46.27
CA LEU A 32 -1.85 -9.97 -45.21
C LEU A 32 -2.67 -8.79 -45.76
N LYS A 33 -2.23 -8.22 -46.89
CA LYS A 33 -2.91 -7.10 -47.55
C LYS A 33 -4.27 -7.53 -48.10
N GLU A 34 -4.34 -8.68 -48.75
CA GLU A 34 -5.59 -9.24 -49.28
C GLU A 34 -6.58 -9.53 -48.15
N LEU A 35 -6.11 -10.11 -47.04
CA LEU A 35 -6.93 -10.46 -45.88
C LEU A 35 -7.48 -9.22 -45.20
N TYR A 36 -6.64 -8.20 -45.01
CA TYR A 36 -7.04 -6.91 -44.45
C TYR A 36 -8.07 -6.19 -45.34
N GLN A 37 -7.91 -6.22 -46.67
CA GLN A 37 -8.85 -5.58 -47.59
C GLN A 37 -10.19 -6.32 -47.69
N LYS A 38 -10.17 -7.65 -47.73
CA LYS A 38 -11.39 -8.46 -47.90
C LYS A 38 -12.18 -8.60 -46.60
N ASN A 39 -11.50 -8.86 -45.48
CA ASN A 39 -12.13 -9.08 -44.18
C ASN A 39 -11.26 -8.52 -43.03
N PRO A 40 -11.42 -7.22 -42.71
CA PRO A 40 -10.71 -6.56 -41.61
C PRO A 40 -10.90 -7.26 -40.25
N ILE A 41 -12.08 -7.83 -40.01
CA ILE A 41 -12.43 -8.52 -38.75
C ILE A 41 -11.63 -9.82 -38.60
N LEU A 42 -11.54 -10.64 -39.65
CA LEU A 42 -10.73 -11.85 -39.63
C LEU A 42 -9.24 -11.55 -39.52
N PHE A 43 -8.80 -10.43 -40.09
CA PHE A 43 -7.42 -9.98 -39.94
C PHE A 43 -7.11 -9.65 -38.48
N ILE A 44 -7.96 -8.85 -37.82
CA ILE A 44 -7.70 -8.47 -36.42
C ILE A 44 -7.82 -9.68 -35.49
N SER A 45 -8.80 -10.57 -35.69
CA SER A 45 -8.99 -11.74 -34.83
C SER A 45 -7.78 -12.69 -34.84
N ARG A 46 -7.08 -12.81 -35.97
CA ARG A 46 -5.84 -13.60 -36.07
C ARG A 46 -4.61 -12.85 -35.56
N TYR A 47 -4.49 -11.56 -35.86
CA TYR A 47 -3.23 -10.84 -35.69
C TYR A 47 -3.24 -9.80 -34.56
N TYR A 48 -4.30 -9.74 -33.74
CA TYR A 48 -4.39 -8.76 -32.64
C TYR A 48 -3.20 -8.82 -31.68
N LYS A 49 -2.60 -10.00 -31.47
CA LYS A 49 -1.41 -10.20 -30.63
C LYS A 49 -0.23 -9.31 -31.04
N TYR A 50 -0.12 -8.95 -32.32
CA TYR A 50 1.00 -8.21 -32.90
C TYR A 50 0.69 -6.73 -33.18
N LEU A 51 -0.54 -6.28 -32.94
CA LEU A 51 -0.97 -4.91 -33.18
C LEU A 51 -0.60 -3.99 -32.01
N ILE A 52 -0.35 -2.71 -32.33
CA ILE A 52 -0.08 -1.63 -31.36
C ILE A 52 -1.14 -0.52 -31.46
N THR A 53 -1.14 0.41 -30.50
CA THR A 53 -2.07 1.55 -30.46
C THR A 53 -2.04 2.41 -31.73
N ASP A 54 -0.88 2.57 -32.36
CA ASP A 54 -0.74 3.42 -33.55
C ASP A 54 -1.44 2.84 -34.78
N ASP A 55 -1.65 1.51 -34.80
CA ASP A 55 -2.33 0.84 -35.91
C ASP A 55 -3.86 1.05 -35.85
N PHE A 56 -4.40 1.66 -34.78
CA PHE A 56 -5.84 1.80 -34.59
C PHE A 56 -6.48 2.70 -35.65
N HIS A 57 -5.72 3.67 -36.17
CA HIS A 57 -6.16 4.54 -37.26
C HIS A 57 -6.41 3.80 -38.58
N CYS A 58 -5.91 2.58 -38.72
CA CYS A 58 -6.12 1.77 -39.91
C CYS A 58 -7.45 1.00 -39.88
N PHE A 59 -8.25 1.07 -38.81
CA PHE A 59 -9.49 0.30 -38.73
C PHE A 59 -10.70 1.21 -38.53
N ASP A 60 -11.84 0.73 -39.03
CA ASP A 60 -13.11 1.41 -38.82
C ASP A 60 -13.60 1.15 -37.39
N MET A 61 -13.66 2.22 -36.59
CA MET A 61 -14.05 2.18 -35.18
C MET A 61 -15.55 1.97 -34.98
N ASP A 62 -16.36 2.13 -36.03
CA ASP A 62 -17.82 1.98 -35.95
C ASP A 62 -18.23 0.51 -35.86
N ASN A 63 -17.33 -0.42 -36.22
CA ASN A 63 -17.58 -1.85 -36.11
C ASN A 63 -17.35 -2.35 -34.67
N TYR A 64 -18.39 -2.95 -34.08
CA TYR A 64 -18.35 -3.49 -32.72
C TYR A 64 -17.21 -4.49 -32.49
N GLU A 65 -17.02 -5.46 -33.40
CA GLU A 65 -15.99 -6.49 -33.23
C GLU A 65 -14.58 -5.90 -33.25
N ILE A 66 -14.34 -4.96 -34.16
CA ILE A 66 -13.06 -4.24 -34.23
C ILE A 66 -12.85 -3.47 -32.93
N SER A 67 -13.86 -2.75 -32.44
CA SER A 67 -13.78 -1.99 -31.18
C SER A 67 -13.43 -2.89 -29.98
N MET A 68 -13.98 -4.11 -29.95
CA MET A 68 -13.70 -5.09 -28.90
C MET A 68 -12.23 -5.53 -28.93
N TYR A 69 -11.70 -5.90 -30.11
CA TYR A 69 -10.29 -6.25 -30.24
C TYR A 69 -9.35 -5.08 -29.91
N MET A 70 -9.74 -3.85 -30.24
CA MET A 70 -8.96 -2.67 -29.85
C MET A 70 -8.87 -2.53 -28.33
N ASN A 71 -9.95 -2.78 -27.60
CA ASN A 71 -9.93 -2.77 -26.14
C ASN A 71 -9.02 -3.87 -25.59
N ILE A 72 -9.10 -5.09 -26.14
CA ILE A 72 -8.19 -6.20 -25.76
C ILE A 72 -6.72 -5.80 -25.97
N ILE A 73 -6.40 -5.15 -27.10
CA ILE A 73 -5.03 -4.68 -27.37
C ILE A 73 -4.60 -3.61 -26.37
N LYS A 74 -5.48 -2.64 -26.06
CA LYS A 74 -5.21 -1.61 -25.03
C LYS A 74 -4.94 -2.24 -23.67
N ASP A 75 -5.78 -3.18 -23.25
CA ASP A 75 -5.66 -3.85 -21.97
C ASP A 75 -4.35 -4.64 -21.89
N ARG A 76 -4.01 -5.41 -22.94
CA ARG A 76 -2.71 -6.10 -23.02
C ARG A 76 -1.54 -5.13 -22.91
N LEU A 77 -1.57 -4.02 -23.65
CA LEU A 77 -0.48 -3.04 -23.63
C LEU A 77 -0.37 -2.33 -22.28
N ASN A 78 -1.50 -2.05 -21.63
CA ASN A 78 -1.53 -1.47 -20.29
C ASN A 78 -1.03 -2.46 -19.24
N THR A 79 -1.44 -3.73 -19.31
CA THR A 79 -0.93 -4.81 -18.44
C THR A 79 0.57 -4.96 -18.60
N ASN A 80 1.10 -4.99 -19.83
CA ASN A 80 2.55 -5.06 -20.07
C ASN A 80 3.29 -3.85 -19.50
N LYS A 81 2.74 -2.64 -19.65
CA LYS A 81 3.30 -1.43 -19.02
C LYS A 81 3.28 -1.51 -17.50
N ASN A 82 2.17 -1.97 -16.91
CA ASN A 82 2.01 -2.13 -15.47
C ASN A 82 2.96 -3.18 -14.90
N ILE A 83 3.14 -4.32 -15.58
CA ILE A 83 4.13 -5.33 -15.23
C ILE A 83 5.53 -4.71 -15.24
N MET A 84 5.88 -3.99 -16.31
CA MET A 84 7.18 -3.35 -16.42
C MET A 84 7.43 -2.33 -15.29
N VAL A 85 6.43 -1.50 -14.96
CA VAL A 85 6.48 -0.55 -13.83
C VAL A 85 6.61 -1.30 -12.50
N ARG A 86 5.81 -2.33 -12.27
CA ARG A 86 5.86 -3.13 -11.05
C ARG A 86 7.21 -3.80 -10.86
N ASN A 87 7.81 -4.31 -11.93
CA ASN A 87 9.14 -4.91 -11.91
C ASN A 87 10.24 -3.87 -11.62
N ARG A 88 10.12 -2.64 -12.13
CA ARG A 88 11.06 -1.54 -11.84
C ARG A 88 11.00 -1.17 -10.37
N ARG A 89 9.78 -0.97 -9.87
CA ARG A 89 9.54 -0.70 -8.45
C ARG A 89 10.01 -1.87 -7.57
N TYR A 90 9.80 -3.12 -7.98
CA TYR A 90 10.27 -4.27 -7.21
C TYR A 90 11.80 -4.33 -7.12
N ALA A 91 12.51 -4.05 -8.22
CA ALA A 91 13.97 -3.96 -8.19
C ALA A 91 14.44 -2.85 -7.23
N GLU A 92 13.78 -1.69 -7.26
CA GLU A 92 14.09 -0.59 -6.36
C GLU A 92 13.77 -0.91 -4.90
N LEU A 93 12.66 -1.61 -4.64
CA LEU A 93 12.28 -2.10 -3.33
C LEU A 93 13.35 -3.03 -2.74
N ILE A 94 13.86 -3.97 -3.53
CA ILE A 94 14.97 -4.85 -3.10
C ILE A 94 16.21 -4.02 -2.78
N ARG A 95 16.53 -3.00 -3.58
CA ARG A 95 17.66 -2.10 -3.31
C ARG A 95 17.46 -1.36 -1.99
N LEU A 96 16.28 -0.77 -1.80
CA LEU A 96 15.94 -0.01 -0.60
C LEU A 96 16.03 -0.87 0.67
N LYS A 97 15.55 -2.12 0.63
CA LYS A 97 15.66 -3.06 1.76
C LYS A 97 17.11 -3.38 2.15
N LYS A 98 18.04 -3.35 1.20
CA LYS A 98 19.45 -3.70 1.43
C LYS A 98 20.30 -2.50 1.83
N GLU A 99 20.11 -1.36 1.15
CA GLU A 99 21.02 -0.22 1.23
C GLU A 99 20.52 0.90 2.15
N THR A 100 19.22 0.99 2.42
CA THR A 100 18.61 2.15 3.07
C THR A 100 17.78 1.78 4.30
N ASP A 101 17.46 2.78 5.11
CA ASP A 101 16.58 2.70 6.28
C ASP A 101 15.09 2.92 5.93
N TYR A 102 14.70 2.83 4.65
CA TYR A 102 13.33 3.12 4.19
C TYR A 102 12.27 2.24 4.86
N PHE A 103 12.60 0.98 5.16
CA PHE A 103 11.74 0.03 5.87
C PHE A 103 12.08 -0.10 7.37
N SER A 104 12.80 0.87 7.95
CA SER A 104 13.00 0.93 9.41
C SER A 104 11.70 1.28 10.14
N ASN A 105 11.56 0.83 11.39
CA ASN A 105 10.37 1.12 12.22
C ASN A 105 10.08 2.63 12.32
N SER A 106 11.13 3.46 12.49
CA SER A 106 10.96 4.92 12.53
C SER A 106 10.36 5.47 11.24
N LYS A 107 10.85 5.02 10.08
CA LYS A 107 10.37 5.51 8.78
C LYS A 107 9.01 4.95 8.43
N MET A 108 8.71 3.71 8.77
CA MET A 108 7.38 3.15 8.54
C MET A 108 6.32 3.83 9.42
N ARG A 109 6.63 4.16 10.68
CA ARG A 109 5.73 4.92 11.55
C ARG A 109 5.43 6.31 11.02
N GLU A 110 6.43 7.00 10.44
CA GLU A 110 6.23 8.32 9.81
C GLU A 110 5.20 8.26 8.68
N ARG A 111 5.23 7.18 7.89
CA ARG A 111 4.31 6.98 6.76
C ARG A 111 2.93 6.50 7.19
N GLU A 112 2.86 5.54 8.11
CA GLU A 112 1.62 4.89 8.55
C GLU A 112 1.54 4.78 10.08
N PRO A 113 1.32 5.90 10.79
CA PRO A 113 1.40 5.93 12.25
C PRO A 113 0.31 5.08 12.92
N ILE A 114 -0.93 5.14 12.42
CA ILE A 114 -2.06 4.44 13.05
C ILE A 114 -1.91 2.92 12.94
N LEU A 115 -1.55 2.45 11.75
CA LEU A 115 -1.37 1.01 11.51
C LEU A 115 -0.12 0.49 12.21
N PHE A 116 0.97 1.27 12.21
CA PHE A 116 2.17 0.95 12.95
C PHE A 116 1.87 0.77 14.44
N ASP A 117 1.19 1.74 15.07
CA ASP A 117 0.88 1.69 16.51
C ASP A 117 0.02 0.45 16.85
N LYS A 118 -0.87 0.04 15.93
CA LYS A 118 -1.73 -1.15 16.10
C LYS A 118 -0.98 -2.47 15.96
N MET A 119 -0.14 -2.61 14.93
CA MET A 119 0.50 -3.89 14.58
C MET A 119 1.85 -4.07 15.26
N ILE A 120 2.64 -3.01 15.41
CA ILE A 120 4.01 -3.06 15.95
C ILE A 120 4.09 -2.33 17.30
N GLY A 121 3.33 -1.25 17.49
CA GLY A 121 3.43 -0.39 18.68
C GLY A 121 3.22 -1.10 20.01
N LYS A 122 2.35 -2.10 20.07
CA LYS A 122 2.10 -2.91 21.28
C LYS A 122 3.34 -3.69 21.77
N PHE A 123 4.26 -4.00 20.86
CA PHE A 123 5.44 -4.82 21.12
C PHE A 123 6.74 -4.02 21.28
N LEU A 124 6.62 -2.69 21.28
CA LEU A 124 7.74 -1.80 21.59
C LEU A 124 7.98 -1.76 23.10
N PRO A 125 9.21 -1.53 23.58
CA PRO A 125 9.46 -1.30 25.00
C PRO A 125 8.58 -0.17 25.56
N GLU A 126 8.12 -0.34 26.80
CA GLU A 126 7.13 0.53 27.47
C GLU A 126 7.53 2.02 27.45
N GLU A 127 8.84 2.30 27.50
CA GLU A 127 9.41 3.64 27.36
C GLU A 127 9.01 4.30 26.02
N GLU A 128 9.13 3.56 24.90
CA GLU A 128 8.74 4.05 23.58
C GLU A 128 7.23 4.02 23.35
N GLN A 129 6.49 3.18 24.09
CA GLN A 129 5.03 3.14 24.04
C GLN A 129 4.39 4.44 24.56
N SER A 130 5.05 5.13 25.50
CA SER A 130 4.59 6.42 26.04
C SER A 130 4.43 7.52 24.97
N HIS A 131 5.14 7.38 23.84
CA HIS A 131 5.10 8.28 22.70
C HIS A 131 4.11 7.85 21.60
N LEU A 132 3.50 6.67 21.73
CA LEU A 132 2.47 6.22 20.79
C LEU A 132 1.22 7.07 20.94
N ARG A 133 0.46 7.21 19.85
CA ARG A 133 -0.82 7.92 19.92
C ARG A 133 -1.79 7.08 20.75
N PRO A 134 -2.66 7.70 21.58
CA PRO A 134 -3.76 6.99 22.19
C PRO A 134 -4.61 6.36 21.07
N THR A 135 -4.63 5.04 20.97
CA THR A 135 -5.41 4.34 19.95
C THR A 135 -6.85 4.20 20.46
N VAL A 136 -7.82 4.59 19.63
CA VAL A 136 -9.23 4.76 20.03
C VAL A 136 -9.93 3.42 20.28
N HIS A 137 -9.30 2.29 19.96
CA HIS A 137 -10.03 1.03 19.79
C HIS A 137 -10.27 0.23 21.07
N ASP A 138 -9.46 0.39 22.13
CA ASP A 138 -9.60 -0.41 23.36
C ASP A 138 -9.67 0.42 24.65
N GLU A 139 -9.60 1.74 24.53
CA GLU A 139 -9.60 2.65 25.66
C GLU A 139 -10.95 3.39 25.76
N LYS A 140 -11.67 3.19 26.88
CA LYS A 140 -12.85 4.00 27.21
C LYS A 140 -12.42 5.46 27.15
N PHE A 141 -13.23 6.33 26.55
CA PHE A 141 -12.90 7.77 26.44
C PHE A 141 -12.42 8.40 27.77
N SER A 142 -12.89 7.89 28.91
CA SER A 142 -12.43 8.26 30.25
C SER A 142 -10.94 7.97 30.52
N SER A 143 -10.35 6.88 30.03
CA SER A 143 -8.92 6.57 30.21
C SER A 143 -8.05 7.51 29.38
N ILE A 144 -8.49 7.83 28.16
CA ILE A 144 -7.84 8.84 27.32
C ILE A 144 -7.82 10.19 28.06
N LEU A 145 -8.97 10.63 28.59
CA LEU A 145 -9.06 11.87 29.36
C LEU A 145 -8.19 11.84 30.64
N LEU A 146 -8.15 10.72 31.37
CA LEU A 146 -7.34 10.57 32.57
C LEU A 146 -5.84 10.72 32.24
N ARG A 147 -5.36 10.05 31.19
CA ARG A 147 -3.95 10.10 30.76
C ARG A 147 -3.54 11.49 30.27
N LEU A 148 -4.45 12.20 29.58
CA LEU A 148 -4.26 13.61 29.23
C LEU A 148 -4.13 14.49 30.49
N SER A 149 -4.98 14.27 31.49
CA SER A 149 -4.92 15.03 32.75
C SER A 149 -3.66 14.74 33.59
N GLU A 150 -3.19 13.49 33.58
CA GLU A 150 -1.97 13.08 34.29
C GLU A 150 -0.71 13.67 33.63
N LYS A 151 -0.70 13.79 32.30
CA LYS A 151 0.42 14.36 31.54
C LYS A 151 0.60 15.86 31.84
N ASP A 152 -0.47 16.58 32.14
CA ASP A 152 -0.42 17.98 32.58
C ASP A 152 0.04 18.14 34.04
N CYS A 153 -0.30 17.18 34.92
CA CYS A 153 0.15 17.19 36.32
C CYS A 153 1.64 16.83 36.46
N ASN A 154 2.14 15.89 35.65
CA ASN A 154 3.54 15.44 35.70
C ASN A 154 4.52 16.38 35.00
N ASN A 155 4.03 17.30 34.16
CA ASN A 155 4.83 18.39 33.57
C ASN A 155 4.92 19.64 34.45
N SER A 156 4.62 19.54 35.75
CA SER A 156 4.75 20.65 36.70
C SER A 156 6.19 21.17 36.88
N GLU A 157 7.20 20.50 36.32
CA GLU A 157 8.57 21.03 36.24
C GLU A 157 8.86 21.87 34.98
N THR A 158 7.96 21.89 33.97
CA THR A 158 8.13 22.67 32.72
C THR A 158 6.95 23.59 32.38
N SER A 159 5.98 23.74 33.30
CA SER A 159 4.75 24.55 33.11
C SER A 159 4.90 26.05 33.44
N ASP A 160 6.07 26.51 33.91
CA ASP A 160 6.32 27.94 34.16
C ASP A 160 6.35 28.80 32.89
N ARG A 161 6.40 28.19 31.70
CA ARG A 161 6.51 28.92 30.42
C ARG A 161 5.18 29.14 29.69
N PHE A 162 4.14 28.34 29.96
CA PHE A 162 2.82 28.50 29.31
C PHE A 162 1.82 29.29 30.16
N ILE A 163 1.90 29.20 31.49
CA ILE A 163 1.04 29.98 32.40
C ILE A 163 1.33 31.50 32.30
N SER A 164 2.56 31.87 31.91
CA SER A 164 2.94 33.27 31.69
C SER A 164 2.33 33.89 30.41
N LYS A 165 1.75 33.09 29.50
CA LYS A 165 1.17 33.59 28.24
C LYS A 165 -0.36 33.56 28.21
N SER A 166 -0.98 32.78 29.09
CA SER A 166 -2.44 32.72 29.27
C SER A 166 -3.00 33.76 30.23
N LYS A 167 -2.13 34.56 30.88
CA LYS A 167 -2.55 35.64 31.78
C LYS A 167 -3.07 36.88 31.05
N ASP A 168 -2.91 36.93 29.73
CA ASP A 168 -3.39 38.02 28.86
C ASP A 168 -4.72 37.69 28.12
N ILE A 169 -5.36 36.53 28.37
CA ILE A 169 -6.57 36.08 27.64
C ILE A 169 -7.70 35.66 28.61
N CYS A 170 -7.83 36.32 29.76
CA CYS A 170 -8.87 36.03 30.75
C CYS A 170 -9.68 37.26 31.18
N ASP A 171 -9.81 38.26 30.30
CA ASP A 171 -10.74 39.39 30.45
C ASP A 171 -12.10 39.16 29.77
N ASP A 172 -12.42 37.91 29.38
CA ASP A 172 -13.75 37.54 28.90
C ASP A 172 -14.58 36.90 30.03
N GLU A 173 -15.59 37.66 30.52
CA GLU A 173 -16.44 37.28 31.65
C GLU A 173 -17.21 35.96 31.46
N GLU A 174 -17.36 35.51 30.21
CA GLU A 174 -18.16 34.33 29.85
C GLU A 174 -17.45 32.99 30.17
N PHE A 175 -16.13 32.90 29.97
CA PHE A 175 -15.35 31.70 30.30
C PHE A 175 -15.02 31.59 31.80
N GLY A 176 -14.96 32.73 32.49
CA GLY A 176 -14.76 32.80 33.94
C GLY A 176 -15.88 32.10 34.72
N SER A 177 -17.10 32.06 34.19
CA SER A 177 -18.24 31.38 34.81
C SER A 177 -18.08 29.85 34.76
N LEU A 178 -17.65 29.29 33.64
CA LEU A 178 -17.46 27.84 33.47
C LEU A 178 -16.31 27.31 34.33
N ALA A 179 -15.19 28.03 34.37
CA ALA A 179 -14.04 27.67 35.21
C ALA A 179 -14.37 27.73 36.72
N LYS A 180 -15.16 28.73 37.15
CA LYS A 180 -15.68 28.81 38.52
C LYS A 180 -16.62 27.64 38.85
N HIS A 181 -17.45 27.23 37.90
CA HIS A 181 -18.42 26.14 38.09
C HIS A 181 -17.75 24.74 38.13
N ALA A 182 -16.63 24.56 37.42
CA ALA A 182 -15.80 23.36 37.52
C ALA A 182 -15.10 23.26 38.88
N LYS A 183 -14.54 24.38 39.36
CA LYS A 183 -13.88 24.45 40.67
C LYS A 183 -14.84 24.19 41.83
N SER A 184 -16.05 24.76 41.79
CA SER A 184 -17.05 24.53 42.85
C SER A 184 -17.60 23.10 42.91
N ARG A 185 -17.45 22.31 41.83
CA ARG A 185 -17.79 20.87 41.82
C ARG A 185 -16.71 19.98 42.44
N LEU A 186 -15.44 20.38 42.37
CA LEU A 186 -14.35 19.64 43.03
C LEU A 186 -14.31 19.87 44.54
N ASP A 187 -14.60 21.08 45.02
CA ASP A 187 -14.56 21.40 46.47
C ASP A 187 -15.71 20.77 47.29
N ASN A 188 -16.71 20.16 46.65
CA ASN A 188 -17.86 19.52 47.32
C ASN A 188 -17.68 18.02 47.59
N TYR A 189 -16.52 17.44 47.27
CA TYR A 189 -16.25 16.01 47.52
C TYR A 189 -15.54 15.71 48.84
N ASP A 190 -15.28 16.71 49.69
CA ASP A 190 -14.43 16.55 50.89
C ASP A 190 -15.15 16.78 52.24
N LYS A 191 -16.44 16.43 52.33
CA LYS A 191 -17.21 16.53 53.60
C LYS A 191 -18.20 15.40 53.91
N ASN A 192 -18.08 14.21 53.32
CA ASN A 192 -18.92 13.09 53.77
C ASN A 192 -18.32 11.69 53.49
N SER A 193 -17.38 11.27 54.33
CA SER A 193 -17.00 9.84 54.45
C SER A 193 -16.37 9.53 55.81
N GLN A 194 -17.14 9.74 56.88
CA GLN A 194 -16.91 9.00 58.11
C GLN A 194 -17.49 7.59 57.98
N SER A 195 -16.63 6.58 58.21
CA SER A 195 -16.98 5.31 58.85
C SER A 195 -18.08 4.46 58.20
N HIS A 196 -17.66 3.48 57.38
CA HIS A 196 -18.18 2.12 57.51
C HIS A 196 -17.09 1.13 57.08
N ASN A 197 -16.34 0.63 58.07
CA ASN A 197 -15.61 -0.62 57.95
C ASN A 197 -16.64 -1.76 57.86
N SER A 198 -16.93 -2.21 56.64
CA SER A 198 -17.56 -3.50 56.39
C SER A 198 -16.50 -4.41 55.81
N SER A 199 -16.04 -5.34 56.64
CA SER A 199 -15.23 -6.49 56.29
C SER A 199 -15.95 -7.31 55.21
N MET A 200 -15.64 -7.04 53.95
CA MET A 200 -15.96 -7.94 52.85
C MET A 200 -14.66 -8.69 52.57
N GLU A 201 -14.62 -9.95 52.99
CA GLU A 201 -13.57 -10.89 52.60
C GLU A 201 -13.63 -11.03 51.07
N PHE A 202 -12.78 -10.27 50.38
CA PHE A 202 -12.46 -10.50 48.99
C PHE A 202 -11.52 -11.69 48.97
N ASP A 203 -12.10 -12.84 48.65
CA ASP A 203 -11.41 -14.07 48.32
C ASP A 203 -10.20 -13.74 47.43
N SER A 204 -9.01 -13.99 47.99
CA SER A 204 -7.74 -13.85 47.31
C SER A 204 -7.68 -14.89 46.20
N GLY A 205 -8.28 -14.56 45.06
CA GLY A 205 -8.01 -15.15 43.76
C GLY A 205 -6.62 -14.73 43.28
N ASP A 206 -5.60 -15.12 44.05
CA ASP A 206 -4.21 -15.17 43.66
C ASP A 206 -4.01 -16.37 42.72
N ASP A 207 -4.59 -16.27 41.52
CA ASP A 207 -4.36 -17.20 40.40
C ASP A 207 -4.76 -16.54 39.06
N ILE A 208 -4.36 -15.28 38.87
CA ILE A 208 -4.03 -14.78 37.52
C ILE A 208 -2.50 -14.71 37.45
N LYS A 209 -1.87 -15.86 37.70
CA LYS A 209 -0.52 -16.14 37.24
C LYS A 209 -0.59 -16.24 35.73
N GLN A 210 0.02 -15.27 35.05
CA GLN A 210 0.86 -15.49 33.87
C GLN A 210 0.37 -16.62 32.95
N TYR A 211 -0.55 -16.28 32.05
CA TYR A 211 -0.94 -17.12 30.92
C TYR A 211 -0.85 -16.30 29.63
N TRP A 212 0.29 -15.65 29.35
CA TRP A 212 0.52 -14.97 28.05
C TRP A 212 1.99 -14.94 27.56
N ASP A 213 2.98 -15.51 28.26
CA ASP A 213 4.39 -15.21 27.94
C ASP A 213 5.11 -16.14 26.93
N ASP A 214 4.42 -17.07 26.26
CA ASP A 214 5.06 -17.93 25.25
C ASP A 214 4.45 -17.85 23.82
N ASP A 215 3.22 -17.34 23.65
CA ASP A 215 2.59 -17.20 22.31
C ASP A 215 2.74 -15.78 21.72
N ASP A 216 3.03 -14.76 22.54
CA ASP A 216 3.06 -13.35 22.10
C ASP A 216 4.24 -13.01 21.16
N ASP A 217 5.36 -13.74 21.26
CA ASP A 217 6.55 -13.49 20.43
C ASP A 217 6.37 -13.99 18.98
N ASP A 218 5.69 -15.13 18.79
CA ASP A 218 5.34 -15.63 17.46
C ASP A 218 4.32 -14.70 16.79
N ASP A 219 3.32 -14.24 17.54
CA ASP A 219 2.33 -13.25 17.09
C ASP A 219 2.99 -11.92 16.71
N LYS A 220 3.98 -11.46 17.48
CA LYS A 220 4.75 -10.25 17.16
C LYS A 220 5.48 -10.38 15.83
N ALA A 221 6.23 -11.47 15.65
CA ALA A 221 7.01 -11.67 14.43
C ALA A 221 6.11 -11.76 13.19
N GLU A 222 4.94 -12.40 13.34
CA GLU A 222 3.95 -12.49 12.27
C GLU A 222 3.33 -11.11 11.96
N LEU A 223 2.92 -10.34 12.97
CA LEU A 223 2.39 -8.98 12.81
C LEU A 223 3.41 -8.01 12.20
N GLU A 224 4.67 -8.07 12.60
CA GLU A 224 5.74 -7.26 12.01
C GLU A 224 5.92 -7.61 10.52
N LYS A 225 5.89 -8.90 10.17
CA LYS A 225 6.00 -9.36 8.79
C LYS A 225 4.81 -8.90 7.95
N GLU A 226 3.58 -9.05 8.45
CA GLU A 226 2.38 -8.59 7.76
C GLU A 226 2.41 -7.08 7.51
N PHE A 227 2.87 -6.31 8.51
CA PHE A 227 3.00 -4.87 8.37
C PHE A 227 4.07 -4.49 7.32
N ILE A 228 5.22 -5.16 7.33
CA ILE A 228 6.25 -4.96 6.30
C ILE A 228 5.70 -5.29 4.91
N ASP A 229 5.02 -6.43 4.75
CA ASP A 229 4.41 -6.84 3.49
C ASP A 229 3.38 -5.81 3.00
N TYR A 230 2.56 -5.25 3.90
CA TYR A 230 1.65 -4.16 3.58
C TYR A 230 2.39 -2.92 3.08
N MET A 231 3.47 -2.51 3.75
CA MET A 231 4.30 -1.37 3.34
C MET A 231 4.99 -1.62 1.99
N GLU A 232 5.41 -2.85 1.71
CA GLU A 232 5.96 -3.25 0.41
C GLU A 232 4.91 -3.15 -0.70
N GLN A 233 3.68 -3.62 -0.47
CA GLN A 233 2.60 -3.50 -1.47
C GLN A 233 2.21 -2.04 -1.73
N ARG A 234 2.23 -1.19 -0.71
CA ARG A 234 2.03 0.26 -0.91
C ARG A 234 3.11 0.87 -1.79
N PHE A 235 4.37 0.50 -1.54
CA PHE A 235 5.47 0.97 -2.36
C PHE A 235 5.28 0.53 -3.82
N LEU A 236 4.97 -0.73 -4.07
CA LEU A 236 4.76 -1.27 -5.43
C LEU A 236 3.57 -0.62 -6.14
N THR A 237 2.49 -0.32 -5.41
CA THR A 237 1.29 0.35 -5.97
C THR A 237 1.49 1.85 -6.23
N GLY A 238 2.55 2.47 -5.72
CA GLY A 238 2.85 3.88 -5.96
C GLY A 238 2.19 4.83 -4.96
N LYS A 239 1.76 4.34 -3.79
CA LYS A 239 1.00 5.14 -2.82
C LYS A 239 1.88 6.01 -1.91
N ASP A 240 3.17 5.72 -1.80
CA ASP A 240 4.09 6.47 -0.94
C ASP A 240 4.73 7.68 -1.67
N GLY A 241 3.96 8.36 -2.54
CA GLY A 241 4.47 9.43 -3.41
C GLY A 241 4.97 10.68 -2.67
N LEU A 242 4.62 10.83 -1.39
CA LEU A 242 5.14 11.90 -0.51
C LEU A 242 6.60 11.66 -0.09
N PHE A 243 7.05 10.41 -0.10
CA PHE A 243 8.37 10.00 0.38
C PHE A 243 9.28 9.51 -0.75
N VAL A 244 8.69 9.06 -1.86
CA VAL A 244 9.39 8.47 -2.99
C VAL A 244 8.94 9.12 -4.29
N ASN A 245 9.90 9.54 -5.10
CA ASN A 245 9.63 10.02 -6.46
C ASN A 245 9.53 8.84 -7.43
N TYR A 246 8.29 8.39 -7.69
CA TYR A 246 8.03 7.28 -8.61
C TYR A 246 8.35 7.61 -10.07
N ASP A 247 8.29 8.86 -10.51
CA ASP A 247 8.59 9.22 -11.90
C ASP A 247 10.05 8.89 -12.25
N LEU A 248 10.96 9.05 -11.27
CA LEU A 248 12.36 8.67 -11.42
C LEU A 248 12.50 7.15 -11.57
N ILE A 249 11.84 6.37 -10.71
CA ILE A 249 11.95 4.90 -10.68
C ILE A 249 11.30 4.30 -11.92
N ASP A 250 10.11 4.76 -12.27
CA ASP A 250 9.35 4.29 -13.41
C ASP A 250 10.02 4.70 -14.72
N GLY A 251 10.80 5.78 -14.75
CA GLY A 251 11.59 6.23 -15.90
C GLY A 251 12.96 5.57 -16.05
N GLN A 252 13.46 4.86 -15.03
CA GLN A 252 14.79 4.24 -15.07
C GLN A 252 14.89 3.14 -16.14
N GLN A 253 16.04 3.13 -16.82
CA GLN A 253 16.36 2.14 -17.82
C GLN A 253 16.66 0.79 -17.15
N LEU A 254 16.28 -0.30 -17.83
CA LEU A 254 16.37 -1.65 -17.29
C LEU A 254 17.80 -1.98 -16.83
N ASN A 255 17.96 -2.24 -15.53
CA ASN A 255 19.20 -2.78 -14.97
C ASN A 255 19.30 -4.29 -15.26
N LYS A 256 20.51 -4.87 -15.20
CA LYS A 256 20.72 -6.32 -15.37
C LYS A 256 19.84 -7.20 -14.47
N GLU A 257 19.58 -6.77 -13.24
CA GLU A 257 18.68 -7.49 -12.32
C GLU A 257 17.22 -7.48 -12.80
N PHE A 258 16.80 -6.46 -13.55
CA PHE A 258 15.49 -6.43 -14.19
C PHE A 258 15.39 -7.47 -15.30
N GLU A 259 16.46 -7.71 -16.07
CA GLU A 259 16.41 -8.72 -17.14
C GLU A 259 16.14 -10.11 -16.59
N LYS A 260 16.74 -10.49 -15.46
CA LYS A 260 16.45 -11.77 -14.79
C LYS A 260 14.99 -11.89 -14.34
N LEU A 261 14.44 -10.83 -13.76
CA LEU A 261 13.02 -10.77 -13.37
C LEU A 261 12.11 -10.91 -14.60
N ARG A 262 12.46 -10.22 -15.68
CA ARG A 262 11.72 -10.29 -16.94
C ARG A 262 11.80 -11.68 -17.58
N GLU A 263 12.96 -12.33 -17.53
CA GLU A 263 13.13 -13.72 -18.00
C GLU A 263 12.24 -14.67 -17.22
N ARG A 264 12.21 -14.55 -15.89
CA ARG A 264 11.32 -15.38 -15.06
C ARG A 264 9.85 -15.12 -15.37
N ASP A 265 9.44 -13.86 -15.54
CA ASP A 265 8.06 -13.55 -15.91
C ASP A 265 7.69 -14.11 -17.30
N LEU A 266 8.64 -14.14 -18.24
CA LEU A 266 8.45 -14.78 -19.55
C LEU A 266 8.35 -16.30 -19.42
N GLU A 267 9.12 -16.90 -18.53
CA GLU A 267 9.07 -18.33 -18.22
C GLU A 267 7.73 -18.70 -17.56
N ASP A 268 7.29 -17.95 -16.56
CA ASP A 268 6.00 -18.14 -15.89
C ASP A 268 4.82 -17.95 -16.88
N ALA A 269 4.93 -16.97 -17.79
CA ALA A 269 3.96 -16.77 -18.86
C ALA A 269 3.92 -17.96 -19.83
N TYR A 270 5.08 -18.54 -20.16
CA TYR A 270 5.15 -19.74 -20.99
C TYR A 270 4.45 -20.93 -20.32
N PHE A 271 4.66 -21.14 -19.02
CA PHE A 271 4.01 -22.23 -18.27
C PHE A 271 2.51 -22.05 -18.04
N SER A 272 1.98 -20.84 -18.22
CA SER A 272 0.54 -20.58 -18.05
C SER A 272 -0.25 -20.63 -19.37
N GLU A 273 0.44 -20.74 -20.51
CA GLU A 273 -0.19 -20.98 -21.83
C GLU A 273 -0.33 -22.48 -22.19
N ASP A 274 0.29 -23.39 -21.40
CA ASP A 274 0.12 -24.86 -21.47
C ASP A 274 -0.96 -25.39 -20.50
#